data_AF-A0A1U7GC43-F1
#
_entry.id   AF-A0A1U7GC43-F1
#
_cell.length_a   1.000
_cell.length_b   1.000
_cell.length_c   1.000
_cell.angle_alpha   90.00
_cell.angle_beta   90.00
_cell.angle_gamma   90.00
#
_symmetry.space_group_name_H-M   'P 1'
#
loop_
_entity.id
_entity.type
_entity.pdbx_description
1 polymer ?
#
loop_
_entity_poly.entity_id
_entity_poly.type
_entity_poly.pdbx_seq_one_letter_code
_entity_poly.pdbx_strand_id
1 'polypeptide(L)'
;MGPSRETYGTLLPVGGGDPIPLVKAELTVGRRPVCDVRLDFENVSGKHAVLSIINGLWHVRDLGSTNGTTVNGSRLSSPHTVMPEDELGFAGHLFTIDYTPTGPDSLLSSHQALDQDVQDERKRHSLMELAGLDTDEKTVRVGRPKTAPAAIERLSVDEAEFDDTVPKHFKPKAPARPKKADEDDFLKLIEDEVVKKPEE
;
A
#
# COMPACT_ATOMS: atom_id res chain seq x y z
N MET A 1 -29.15 21.10 -24.88
CA MET A 1 -28.40 21.07 -23.61
C MET A 1 -29.16 20.15 -22.66
N GLY A 2 -28.69 18.91 -22.48
CA GLY A 2 -29.27 18.02 -21.46
C GLY A 2 -28.99 18.55 -20.05
N PRO A 3 -29.67 18.04 -19.00
CA PRO A 3 -29.46 18.50 -17.65
C PRO A 3 -28.00 18.23 -17.27
N SER A 4 -27.24 19.30 -17.02
CA SER A 4 -25.93 19.25 -16.40
C SER A 4 -26.10 18.53 -15.08
N ARG A 5 -25.78 17.23 -15.05
CA ARG A 5 -25.71 16.49 -13.79
C ARG A 5 -24.74 17.27 -12.92
N GLU A 6 -25.22 17.73 -11.76
CA GLU A 6 -24.38 18.36 -10.75
C GLU A 6 -23.25 17.38 -10.45
N THR A 7 -22.08 17.68 -10.98
CA THR A 7 -20.89 16.85 -10.87
C THR A 7 -19.96 17.61 -9.95
N TYR A 8 -19.46 16.94 -8.92
CA TYR A 8 -18.62 17.55 -7.89
C TYR A 8 -17.17 17.77 -8.33
N GLY A 9 -16.82 17.31 -9.53
CA GLY A 9 -15.49 17.41 -10.11
C GLY A 9 -15.29 16.34 -11.18
N THR A 10 -14.11 16.33 -11.79
CA THR A 10 -13.75 15.36 -12.82
C THR A 10 -12.42 14.72 -12.47
N LEU A 11 -12.38 13.39 -12.44
CA LEU A 11 -11.13 12.65 -12.27
C LEU A 11 -10.49 12.46 -13.65
N LEU A 12 -9.28 12.98 -13.82
CA LEU A 12 -8.52 13.01 -15.06
C LEU A 12 -7.35 12.03 -14.99
N PRO A 13 -7.24 11.04 -15.90
CA PRO A 13 -6.09 10.14 -15.94
C PRO A 13 -4.83 10.83 -16.49
N VAL A 14 -3.73 10.76 -15.72
CA VAL A 14 -2.39 11.23 -16.12
C VAL A 14 -1.73 10.13 -16.93
N GLY A 15 -1.81 10.24 -18.25
CA GLY A 15 -1.40 9.18 -19.19
C GLY A 15 -2.38 8.95 -20.34
N GLY A 16 -3.52 9.65 -20.31
CA GLY A 16 -4.55 9.58 -21.34
C GLY A 16 -5.70 8.63 -20.97
N GLY A 17 -6.85 8.88 -21.58
CA GLY A 17 -8.11 8.19 -21.27
C GLY A 17 -9.26 9.16 -21.18
N ASP A 18 -10.45 8.63 -20.95
CA ASP A 18 -11.66 9.44 -20.81
C ASP A 18 -11.76 10.04 -19.40
N PRO A 19 -12.12 11.33 -19.26
CA PRO A 19 -12.38 11.94 -17.97
C PRO A 19 -13.57 11.28 -17.28
N ILE A 20 -13.44 11.01 -15.98
CA ILE A 20 -14.46 10.31 -15.19
C ILE A 20 -15.20 11.34 -14.33
N PRO A 21 -16.49 11.62 -14.59
CA PRO A 21 -17.25 12.59 -13.82
C PRO A 21 -17.57 12.07 -12.42
N LEU A 22 -17.30 12.88 -11.39
CA LEU A 22 -17.55 12.56 -10.00
C LEU A 22 -18.97 13.00 -9.61
N VAL A 23 -19.92 12.10 -9.75
CA VAL A 23 -21.37 12.39 -9.61
C VAL A 23 -21.93 12.19 -8.20
N LYS A 24 -21.12 11.74 -7.24
CA LYS A 24 -21.52 11.52 -5.85
C LYS A 24 -20.51 12.14 -4.89
N ALA A 25 -20.96 12.46 -3.69
CA ALA A 25 -20.10 12.93 -2.61
C ALA A 25 -19.20 11.81 -2.03
N GLU A 26 -19.60 10.54 -2.16
CA GLU A 26 -18.77 9.39 -1.81
C GLU A 26 -18.75 8.42 -2.99
N LEU A 27 -17.55 8.03 -3.42
CA LEU A 27 -17.31 7.19 -4.59
C LEU A 27 -16.29 6.12 -4.22
N THR A 28 -16.62 4.86 -4.53
CA THR A 28 -15.65 3.77 -4.39
C THR A 28 -14.85 3.62 -5.68
N VAL A 29 -13.52 3.60 -5.56
CA VAL A 29 -12.59 3.34 -6.65
C VAL A 29 -12.11 1.89 -6.59
N GLY A 30 -12.12 1.19 -7.71
CA GLY A 30 -11.56 -0.16 -7.77
C GLY A 30 -11.83 -0.88 -9.08
N ARG A 31 -11.36 -2.12 -9.17
CA ARG A 31 -11.47 -2.96 -10.37
C ARG A 31 -12.85 -3.58 -10.56
N ARG A 32 -13.60 -3.81 -9.48
CA ARG A 32 -14.90 -4.49 -9.57
C ARG A 32 -15.94 -3.57 -10.20
N PRO A 33 -16.91 -4.12 -10.95
CA PRO A 33 -18.00 -3.33 -11.54
C PRO A 33 -18.97 -2.73 -10.52
N VAL A 34 -18.86 -3.12 -9.24
CA VAL A 34 -19.63 -2.53 -8.13
C VAL A 34 -19.07 -1.18 -7.67
N CYS A 35 -17.85 -0.83 -8.09
CA CYS A 35 -17.22 0.45 -7.77
C CYS A 35 -17.80 1.55 -8.68
N ASP A 36 -17.97 2.75 -8.13
CA ASP A 36 -18.46 3.90 -8.89
C ASP A 36 -17.43 4.36 -9.93
N VAL A 37 -16.15 4.34 -9.54
CA VAL A 37 -15.02 4.58 -10.42
C VAL A 37 -14.37 3.24 -10.71
N ARG A 38 -14.65 2.71 -11.90
CA ARG A 38 -14.14 1.42 -12.34
C ARG A 38 -12.79 1.61 -13.03
N LEU A 39 -11.76 1.00 -12.44
CA LEU A 39 -10.41 0.96 -12.99
C LEU A 39 -10.09 -0.49 -13.38
N ASP A 40 -10.27 -0.83 -14.66
CA ASP A 40 -10.10 -2.20 -15.20
C ASP A 40 -8.63 -2.59 -15.38
N PHE A 41 -7.83 -2.44 -14.32
CA PHE A 41 -6.43 -2.84 -14.31
C PHE A 41 -6.20 -4.01 -13.35
N GLU A 42 -5.35 -4.95 -13.75
CA GLU A 42 -5.10 -6.18 -12.97
C GLU A 42 -4.46 -5.89 -11.61
N ASN A 43 -3.59 -4.88 -11.55
CA ASN A 43 -2.88 -4.41 -10.37
C ASN A 43 -3.77 -3.61 -9.40
N VAL A 44 -5.00 -3.25 -9.78
CA VAL A 44 -5.94 -2.53 -8.92
C VAL A 44 -6.82 -3.53 -8.15
N SER A 45 -6.86 -3.38 -6.82
CA SER A 45 -7.77 -4.15 -5.96
C SER A 45 -9.25 -3.98 -6.33
N GLY A 46 -10.05 -5.02 -6.04
CA GLY A 46 -11.48 -5.01 -6.35
C GLY A 46 -12.24 -3.84 -5.72
N LYS A 47 -11.94 -3.53 -4.45
CA LYS A 47 -12.26 -2.25 -3.78
C LYS A 47 -10.92 -1.69 -3.33
N HIS A 48 -10.47 -0.60 -3.93
CA HIS A 48 -9.11 -0.09 -3.76
C HIS A 48 -9.09 1.07 -2.77
N ALA A 49 -9.86 2.10 -3.06
CA ALA A 49 -9.94 3.30 -2.26
C ALA A 49 -11.36 3.87 -2.27
N VAL A 50 -11.63 4.79 -1.35
CA VAL A 50 -12.84 5.62 -1.33
C VAL A 50 -12.42 7.06 -1.47
N LEU A 51 -13.10 7.77 -2.37
CA LEU A 51 -13.05 9.22 -2.49
C LEU A 51 -14.30 9.78 -1.84
N SER A 52 -14.14 10.71 -0.91
CA SER A 52 -15.25 11.33 -0.19
C SER A 52 -15.06 12.85 -0.11
N ILE A 53 -16.11 13.61 -0.35
CA ILE A 53 -16.10 15.06 -0.16
C ILE A 53 -16.47 15.35 1.29
N ILE A 54 -15.58 16.04 1.98
CA ILE A 54 -15.80 16.51 3.36
C ILE A 54 -15.49 18.00 3.37
N ASN A 55 -16.42 18.81 3.86
CA ASN A 55 -16.27 20.27 3.91
C ASN A 55 -15.87 20.89 2.56
N GLY A 56 -16.40 20.39 1.44
CA GLY A 56 -16.10 20.94 0.11
C GLY A 56 -14.70 20.62 -0.43
N LEU A 57 -13.98 19.68 0.19
CA LEU A 57 -12.68 19.17 -0.26
C LEU A 57 -12.77 17.67 -0.49
N TRP A 58 -12.07 17.18 -1.52
CA TRP A 58 -11.94 15.75 -1.75
C TRP A 58 -10.97 15.14 -0.75
N HIS A 59 -11.33 13.99 -0.21
CA HIS A 59 -10.48 13.17 0.62
C HIS A 59 -10.37 11.78 0.02
N VAL A 60 -9.17 11.21 0.04
CA VAL A 60 -8.89 9.85 -0.37
C VAL A 60 -8.57 8.99 0.84
N ARG A 61 -9.14 7.78 0.86
CA ARG A 61 -8.86 6.75 1.86
C ARG A 61 -8.60 5.42 1.18
N ASP A 62 -7.45 4.83 1.45
CA ASP A 62 -7.14 3.47 1.03
C ASP A 62 -7.92 2.43 1.86
N LEU A 63 -8.44 1.38 1.20
CA LEU A 63 -9.21 0.31 1.85
C LEU A 63 -8.37 -0.95 2.15
N GLY A 64 -7.05 -0.81 2.25
CA GLY A 64 -6.13 -1.94 2.36
C GLY A 64 -5.84 -2.55 0.99
N SER A 65 -5.59 -1.70 -0.01
CA SER A 65 -5.26 -2.17 -1.35
C SER A 65 -3.88 -2.85 -1.37
N THR A 66 -3.69 -3.82 -2.28
CA THR A 66 -2.46 -4.62 -2.34
C THR A 66 -1.24 -3.76 -2.67
N ASN A 67 -1.38 -2.91 -3.68
CA ASN A 67 -0.29 -2.05 -4.15
C ASN A 67 -0.28 -0.67 -3.46
N GLY A 68 -1.29 -0.35 -2.67
CA GLY A 68 -1.45 0.94 -2.01
C GLY A 68 -1.99 2.04 -2.92
N THR A 69 -2.44 3.10 -2.25
CA THR A 69 -2.75 4.40 -2.85
C THR A 69 -1.62 5.39 -2.53
N THR A 70 -1.24 6.23 -3.48
CA THR A 70 -0.22 7.29 -3.32
C THR A 70 -0.82 8.66 -3.61
N VAL A 71 -0.31 9.71 -2.95
CA VAL A 71 -0.60 11.11 -3.26
C VAL A 71 0.72 11.84 -3.42
N ASN A 72 0.93 12.55 -4.53
CA ASN A 72 2.17 13.26 -4.87
C ASN A 72 3.42 12.36 -4.68
N GLY A 73 3.32 11.11 -5.14
CA GLY A 73 4.38 10.09 -5.01
C GLY A 73 4.58 9.50 -3.60
N SER A 74 3.81 9.92 -2.60
CA SER A 74 3.91 9.44 -1.22
C SER A 74 2.80 8.45 -0.89
N ARG A 75 3.14 7.29 -0.33
CA ARG A 75 2.15 6.25 0.01
C ARG A 75 1.28 6.67 1.19
N LEU A 76 -0.01 6.43 1.06
CA LEU A 76 -0.99 6.82 2.05
C LEU A 76 -1.04 5.86 3.25
N SER A 77 -0.95 6.39 4.47
CA SER A 77 -1.14 5.65 5.72
C SER A 77 -2.46 5.98 6.43
N SER A 78 -3.02 7.17 6.16
CA SER A 78 -4.23 7.70 6.76
C SER A 78 -5.02 8.53 5.73
N PRO A 79 -6.33 8.78 5.94
CA PRO A 79 -7.11 9.57 4.99
C PRO A 79 -6.45 10.93 4.72
N HIS A 80 -6.36 11.32 3.46
CA HIS A 80 -5.65 12.53 3.05
C HIS A 80 -6.54 13.41 2.19
N THR A 81 -6.40 14.72 2.36
CA THR A 81 -7.10 15.73 1.56
C THR A 81 -6.41 15.86 0.21
N VAL A 82 -7.18 15.89 -0.87
CA VAL A 82 -6.68 15.97 -2.24
C VAL A 82 -7.00 17.34 -2.81
N MET A 83 -5.99 18.07 -3.22
CA MET A 83 -6.15 19.34 -3.93
C MET A 83 -6.25 19.15 -5.43
N PRO A 84 -6.78 20.13 -6.20
CA PRO A 84 -6.99 19.95 -7.64
C PRO A 84 -5.73 19.64 -8.44
N GLU A 85 -4.58 20.13 -7.97
CA GLU A 85 -3.27 19.93 -8.58
C GLU A 85 -2.54 18.68 -8.06
N ASP A 86 -3.11 17.97 -7.08
CA ASP A 86 -2.48 16.79 -6.50
C ASP A 86 -2.59 15.58 -7.44
N GLU A 87 -1.51 14.82 -7.49
CA GLU A 87 -1.43 13.57 -8.24
C GLU A 87 -1.80 12.38 -7.35
N LEU A 88 -2.92 11.76 -7.64
CA LEU A 88 -3.41 10.54 -7.03
C LEU A 88 -2.94 9.31 -7.79
N GLY A 89 -2.26 8.39 -7.12
CA GLY A 89 -1.88 7.10 -7.67
C GLY A 89 -2.68 5.94 -7.10
N PHE A 90 -3.31 5.14 -7.95
CA PHE A 90 -3.94 3.87 -7.59
C PHE A 90 -3.17 2.71 -8.22
N ALA A 91 -2.44 1.94 -7.41
CA ALA A 91 -1.55 0.87 -7.91
C ALA A 91 -0.54 1.31 -9.00
N GLY A 92 -0.13 2.59 -9.01
CA GLY A 92 0.78 3.14 -10.02
C GLY A 92 0.10 3.79 -11.23
N HIS A 93 -1.24 3.79 -11.29
CA HIS A 93 -2.00 4.58 -12.27
C HIS A 93 -2.28 5.96 -11.69
N LEU A 94 -1.86 7.00 -12.38
CA LEU A 94 -1.86 8.37 -11.90
C LEU A 94 -3.10 9.12 -12.41
N PHE A 95 -3.69 9.94 -11.54
CA PHE A 95 -4.89 10.72 -11.80
C PHE A 95 -4.81 12.07 -11.10
N THR A 96 -5.48 13.08 -11.64
CA THR A 96 -5.71 14.38 -10.98
C THR A 96 -7.21 14.62 -10.85
N ILE A 97 -7.64 15.49 -9.93
CA ILE A 97 -9.04 15.82 -9.74
C ILE A 97 -9.26 17.28 -10.11
N ASP A 98 -9.96 17.55 -11.21
CA ASP A 98 -10.40 18.90 -11.55
C ASP A 98 -11.68 19.25 -10.77
N TYR A 99 -11.56 20.11 -9.77
CA TYR A 99 -12.68 20.63 -9.00
C TYR A 99 -12.37 22.00 -8.38
N THR A 100 -13.41 22.77 -8.06
CA THR A 100 -13.25 24.03 -7.32
C THR A 100 -13.42 23.76 -5.82
N PRO A 101 -12.36 23.87 -5.00
CA PRO A 101 -12.46 23.63 -3.57
C PRO A 101 -13.34 24.68 -2.92
N THR A 102 -14.37 24.24 -2.21
CA THR A 102 -15.34 25.12 -1.52
C THR A 102 -15.15 25.09 0.01
N GLY A 103 -14.03 24.53 0.48
CA GLY A 103 -13.77 24.34 1.89
C GLY A 103 -13.25 25.58 2.62
N PRO A 104 -13.19 25.54 3.97
CA PRO A 104 -12.68 26.63 4.78
C PRO A 104 -11.20 26.89 4.50
N ASP A 105 -10.84 28.17 4.42
CA ASP A 105 -9.52 28.68 4.02
C ASP A 105 -8.35 28.15 4.88
N SER A 106 -8.65 27.80 6.13
CA SER A 106 -7.70 27.18 7.06
C SER A 106 -7.21 25.80 6.60
N LEU A 107 -8.06 25.01 5.93
CA LEU A 107 -7.66 23.69 5.39
C LEU A 107 -6.84 23.84 4.11
N LEU A 108 -7.17 24.84 3.28
CA LEU A 108 -6.40 25.19 2.08
C LEU A 108 -4.98 25.66 2.45
N SER A 109 -4.88 26.51 3.47
CA SER A 109 -3.59 27.01 3.99
C SER A 109 -2.74 25.91 4.64
N SER A 110 -3.37 24.93 5.30
CA SER A 110 -2.64 23.83 5.97
C SER A 110 -2.00 22.88 4.96
N HIS A 111 -2.63 22.65 3.81
CA HIS A 111 -2.06 21.85 2.72
C HIS A 111 -0.77 22.48 2.18
N GLN A 112 -0.78 23.80 1.93
CA GLN A 112 0.42 24.55 1.51
C GLN A 112 1.57 24.49 2.53
N ALA A 113 1.27 24.48 3.83
CA ALA A 113 2.29 24.40 4.87
C ALA A 113 2.92 23.00 4.97
N LEU A 114 2.11 21.93 4.87
CA LEU A 114 2.59 20.55 4.98
C LEU A 114 3.48 20.13 3.79
N ASP A 115 3.21 20.64 2.59
CA ASP A 115 4.10 20.44 1.44
C ASP A 115 5.48 21.05 1.68
N GLN A 116 5.55 22.20 2.35
CA GLN A 116 6.81 22.85 2.67
C GLN A 116 7.64 22.03 3.68
N ASP A 117 7.00 21.54 4.74
CA ASP A 117 7.67 20.77 5.80
C ASP A 117 8.15 19.38 5.31
N VAL A 118 7.33 18.66 4.53
CA VAL A 118 7.71 17.34 3.97
C VAL A 118 8.85 17.47 2.96
N GLN A 119 8.86 18.52 2.13
CA GLN A 119 9.95 18.79 1.19
C GLN A 119 11.22 19.23 1.91
N ASP A 120 11.10 20.00 2.99
CA ASP A 120 12.24 20.42 3.80
C ASP A 120 12.83 19.25 4.58
N GLU A 121 12.03 18.34 5.15
CA GLU A 121 12.56 17.19 5.89
C GLU A 121 13.29 16.19 4.98
N ARG A 122 12.83 15.99 3.74
CA ARG A 122 13.55 15.20 2.72
C ARG A 122 14.82 15.87 2.20
N LYS A 123 14.91 17.21 2.22
CA LYS A 123 16.13 17.96 1.87
C LYS A 123 17.14 17.99 3.01
N ARG A 124 16.67 17.95 4.25
CA ARG A 124 17.49 18.16 5.44
C ARG A 124 18.32 16.95 5.84
N HIS A 125 17.96 15.75 5.41
CA HIS A 125 18.76 14.55 5.68
C HIS A 125 19.02 13.79 4.39
N SER A 126 20.29 13.78 3.96
CA SER A 126 20.74 12.89 2.89
C SER A 126 20.45 11.45 3.30
N LEU A 127 20.06 10.59 2.36
CA LEU A 127 19.88 9.15 2.63
C LEU A 127 21.16 8.53 3.26
N MET A 128 22.32 9.10 2.93
CA MET A 128 23.63 8.78 3.51
C MET A 128 23.69 9.09 5.02
N GLU A 129 23.09 10.21 5.43
CA GLU A 129 23.09 10.74 6.80
C GLU A 129 22.16 9.94 7.71
N LEU A 130 20.94 9.65 7.24
CA LEU A 130 19.99 8.77 7.91
C LEU A 130 20.53 7.34 8.08
N ALA A 131 21.41 6.89 7.19
CA ALA A 131 22.09 5.60 7.27
C ALA A 131 23.36 5.63 8.15
N GLY A 132 23.77 6.79 8.67
CA GLY A 132 24.99 6.94 9.47
C GLY A 132 26.29 6.72 8.68
N LEU A 133 26.26 6.96 7.36
CA LEU A 133 27.36 6.71 6.44
C LEU A 133 28.18 7.97 6.10
N ASP A 134 27.95 9.10 6.76
CA ASP A 134 28.76 10.30 6.57
C ASP A 134 30.18 10.11 7.12
N THR A 135 31.08 9.79 6.20
CA THR A 135 32.52 9.83 6.37
C THR A 135 33.03 11.24 6.08
N ASP A 136 33.06 12.12 7.07
CA ASP A 136 33.99 13.26 7.10
C ASP A 136 34.46 13.54 8.54
N GLU A 137 35.76 13.83 8.69
CA GLU A 137 36.60 13.44 9.82
C GLU A 137 36.45 14.28 11.10
N LYS A 138 36.16 13.59 12.23
CA LYS A 138 36.92 13.77 13.47
C LYS A 138 37.04 12.44 14.19
N THR A 139 38.15 11.75 13.91
CA THR A 139 38.46 10.45 14.46
C THR A 139 38.64 10.49 15.98
N VAL A 140 37.77 9.84 16.74
CA VAL A 140 38.21 9.05 17.90
C VAL A 140 38.44 7.64 17.37
N ARG A 141 39.68 7.37 16.95
CA ARG A 141 40.08 6.03 16.52
C ARG A 141 40.08 5.12 17.76
N VAL A 142 39.03 4.34 17.96
CA VAL A 142 39.16 3.13 18.79
C VAL A 142 39.98 2.15 17.95
N GLY A 143 41.22 1.92 18.35
CA GLY A 143 42.14 1.06 17.63
C GLY A 143 41.54 -0.33 17.43
N ARG A 144 41.47 -0.78 16.18
CA ARG A 144 41.11 -2.16 15.85
C ARG A 144 42.05 -3.11 16.60
N PRO A 145 41.55 -4.06 17.40
CA PRO A 145 42.42 -5.03 18.05
C PRO A 145 43.17 -5.81 16.97
N LYS A 146 44.50 -5.89 17.10
CA LYS A 146 45.41 -6.52 16.11
C LYS A 146 45.38 -8.05 16.15
N THR A 147 44.55 -8.65 17.00
CA THR A 147 44.47 -10.09 17.20
C THR A 147 43.02 -10.51 17.34
N ALA A 148 42.63 -11.57 16.62
CA ALA A 148 41.34 -12.21 16.81
C ALA A 148 41.25 -12.77 18.23
N PRO A 149 40.10 -12.64 18.93
CA PRO A 149 39.91 -13.25 20.23
C PRO A 149 39.97 -14.78 20.08
N ALA A 150 40.82 -15.42 20.89
CA ALA A 150 41.14 -16.85 20.78
C ALA A 150 40.03 -17.79 21.29
N ALA A 151 38.94 -17.28 21.86
CA ALA A 151 37.84 -18.11 22.33
C ALA A 151 36.53 -17.32 22.33
N ILE A 152 35.53 -17.85 21.62
CA ILE A 152 34.12 -17.51 21.84
C ILE A 152 33.67 -18.49 22.92
N GLU A 153 33.51 -18.05 24.16
CA GLU A 153 32.86 -18.87 25.19
C GLU A 153 31.39 -19.02 24.83
N ARG A 154 31.08 -20.16 24.23
CA ARG A 154 29.71 -20.65 24.12
C ARG A 154 29.34 -21.16 25.50
N LEU A 155 28.56 -20.39 26.24
CA LEU A 155 27.85 -20.92 27.40
C LEU A 155 26.99 -22.10 26.91
N SER A 156 27.25 -23.28 27.47
CA SER A 156 26.45 -24.48 27.24
C SER A 156 25.01 -24.23 27.70
N VAL A 157 24.07 -24.87 27.01
CA VAL A 157 22.61 -24.72 27.16
C VAL A 157 22.07 -24.96 28.58
N ASP A 158 22.86 -25.53 29.48
CA ASP A 158 22.42 -25.93 30.82
C ASP A 158 22.40 -24.83 31.91
N GLU A 159 22.84 -23.59 31.65
CA GLU A 159 22.84 -22.50 32.67
C GLU A 159 21.96 -21.29 32.32
N ALA A 160 21.13 -21.37 31.28
CA ALA A 160 20.17 -20.32 30.99
C ALA A 160 18.83 -20.63 31.67
N GLU A 161 18.59 -20.06 32.85
CA GLU A 161 17.26 -20.03 33.48
C GLU A 161 16.32 -19.11 32.68
N PHE A 162 15.81 -19.60 31.55
CA PHE A 162 14.68 -19.01 30.87
C PHE A 162 13.41 -19.42 31.63
N ASP A 163 12.78 -18.47 32.30
CA ASP A 163 11.42 -18.65 32.83
C ASP A 163 10.47 -18.89 31.65
N ASP A 164 10.00 -20.13 31.49
CA ASP A 164 9.27 -20.66 30.33
C ASP A 164 7.81 -20.12 30.23
N THR A 165 7.54 -18.99 30.88
CA THR A 165 6.21 -18.42 31.00
C THR A 165 5.89 -17.50 29.82
N VAL A 166 5.29 -18.08 28.79
CA VAL A 166 4.73 -17.32 27.65
C VAL A 166 3.65 -16.35 28.17
N PRO A 167 3.77 -15.02 27.92
CA PRO A 167 2.75 -14.05 28.32
C PRO A 167 1.38 -14.42 27.76
N LYS A 168 0.36 -14.53 28.62
CA LYS A 168 -1.01 -15.01 28.30
C LYS A 168 -1.74 -14.28 27.16
N HIS A 169 -1.21 -13.14 26.71
CA HIS A 169 -1.74 -12.37 25.59
C HIS A 169 -1.25 -12.88 24.22
N PHE A 170 -0.19 -13.67 24.18
CA PHE A 170 0.34 -14.27 22.96
C PHE A 170 -0.36 -15.60 22.69
N LYS A 171 -1.57 -15.55 22.12
CA LYS A 171 -2.24 -16.74 21.57
C LYS A 171 -1.94 -16.86 20.08
N PRO A 172 -0.97 -17.71 19.65
CA PRO A 172 -0.82 -18.02 18.24
C PRO A 172 -2.08 -18.76 17.75
N LYS A 173 -2.74 -18.21 16.73
CA LYS A 173 -3.83 -18.90 16.02
C LYS A 173 -3.20 -20.07 15.25
N ALA A 174 -3.54 -21.29 15.63
CA ALA A 174 -2.99 -22.49 15.01
C ALA A 174 -3.19 -22.50 13.48
N PRO A 175 -2.20 -22.91 12.68
CA PRO A 175 -2.39 -23.12 11.26
C PRO A 175 -3.39 -24.27 11.03
N ALA A 176 -4.37 -24.03 10.15
CA ALA A 176 -5.33 -25.06 9.77
C ALA A 176 -4.61 -26.24 9.10
N ARG A 177 -4.83 -27.44 9.62
CA ARG A 177 -4.35 -28.70 9.05
C ARG A 177 -4.93 -28.87 7.63
N PRO A 178 -4.14 -29.19 6.60
CA PRO A 178 -4.71 -29.61 5.32
C PRO A 178 -5.50 -30.91 5.54
N LYS A 179 -6.77 -30.92 5.10
CA LYS A 179 -7.57 -32.14 5.04
C LYS A 179 -6.93 -33.05 3.99
N LYS A 180 -6.66 -34.31 4.36
CA LYS A 180 -6.38 -35.38 3.40
C LYS A 180 -7.55 -35.41 2.42
N ALA A 181 -7.28 -35.07 1.16
CA ALA A 181 -8.15 -35.41 0.05
C ALA A 181 -7.71 -36.79 -0.43
N ASP A 182 -8.68 -37.68 -0.59
CA ASP A 182 -8.51 -39.09 -0.84
C ASP A 182 -7.69 -39.35 -2.11
N GLU A 183 -6.60 -40.12 -1.97
CA GLU A 183 -5.68 -40.46 -3.07
C GLU A 183 -6.28 -41.52 -4.02
N ASP A 184 -7.51 -41.98 -3.78
CA ASP A 184 -8.17 -43.06 -4.55
C ASP A 184 -8.87 -42.59 -5.84
N ASP A 185 -9.18 -41.30 -5.99
CA ASP A 185 -9.87 -40.78 -7.19
C ASP A 185 -8.91 -40.50 -8.36
N PHE A 186 -7.62 -40.25 -8.09
CA PHE A 186 -6.67 -39.89 -9.14
C PHE A 186 -6.23 -41.09 -9.99
N LEU A 187 -6.12 -42.28 -9.39
CA LEU A 187 -5.76 -43.51 -10.11
C LEU A 187 -6.88 -44.08 -10.98
N LYS A 188 -8.14 -43.79 -10.65
CA LYS A 188 -9.31 -44.21 -11.45
C LYS A 188 -9.45 -43.44 -12.76
N LEU A 189 -8.97 -42.20 -12.82
CA LEU A 189 -9.10 -41.36 -14.01
C LEU A 189 -8.10 -41.73 -15.12
N ILE A 190 -6.99 -42.38 -14.78
CA ILE A 190 -5.92 -42.72 -15.73
C ILE A 190 -6.22 -44.07 -16.42
N GLU A 191 -6.97 -44.97 -15.79
CA GLU A 191 -7.35 -46.26 -16.39
C GLU A 191 -8.52 -46.15 -17.39
N ASP A 192 -9.39 -45.14 -17.26
CA ASP A 192 -10.52 -44.94 -18.19
C ASP A 192 -10.12 -44.28 -19.54
N GLU A 193 -8.89 -43.79 -19.67
CA GLU A 193 -8.40 -43.16 -20.92
C GLU A 193 -7.66 -44.14 -21.85
N VAL A 194 -7.35 -45.37 -21.40
CA VAL A 194 -6.64 -46.39 -22.22
C VAL A 194 -7.57 -47.27 -23.07
N VAL A 195 -8.89 -47.28 -22.82
CA VAL A 195 -9.83 -48.23 -23.49
C VAL A 195 -10.58 -47.64 -24.70
N LYS A 196 -10.40 -46.36 -25.06
CA LYS A 196 -11.11 -45.74 -26.21
C LYS A 196 -10.29 -45.63 -27.50
N LYS A 197 -9.62 -46.71 -27.90
CA LYS A 197 -9.31 -46.98 -29.31
C LYS A 197 -9.84 -48.34 -29.75
N PRO A 198 -10.94 -48.34 -30.54
CA PRO A 198 -11.04 -49.14 -31.75
C PRO A 198 -10.90 -48.18 -32.94
N GLU A 199 -9.86 -48.34 -33.76
CA GLU A 199 -9.99 -48.98 -35.08
C GLU A 199 -11.13 -48.40 -35.92
N GLU A 200 -10.78 -47.43 -36.78
CA GLU A 200 -10.97 -47.50 -38.24
C GLU A 200 -9.88 -46.65 -38.92
#